data_AF-A0A4U0Q3E3-F1
#
_entry.id   AF-A0A4U0Q3E3-F1
#
_cell.length_a   1.000
_cell.length_b   1.000
_cell.length_c   1.000
_cell.angle_alpha   90.00
_cell.angle_beta   90.00
_cell.angle_gamma   90.00
#
_symmetry.space_group_name_H-M   'P 1'
#
loop_
_entity.id
_entity.type
_entity.pdbx_description
1 polymer ?
#
loop_
_entity_poly.entity_id
_entity_poly.type
_entity_poly.pdbx_seq_one_letter_code
_entity_poly.pdbx_strand_id
1 'polypeptide(L)'
;MLETINITNRRVVTQRPAPSTALRHWAMWSLDYGSWRRCCHSIESRYAREQERFKWPGDAEVANRERYDQLTAEAVEDIVREMPTQERDLLRLIYIEHPQMDPGHMARRMGMSAQHFELLEMAAHTRFARIWRGEGNAAAS
;
A
#
# COMPACT_ATOMS: atom_id res chain seq x y z
N MET A 1 -28.93 -2.62 -27.98
CA MET A 1 -27.51 -3.01 -28.04
C MET A 1 -26.79 -2.15 -27.03
N LEU A 2 -26.45 -2.73 -25.87
CA LEU A 2 -25.79 -2.02 -24.78
C LEU A 2 -24.32 -1.86 -25.14
N GLU A 3 -23.87 -0.60 -25.22
CA GLU A 3 -22.47 -0.25 -25.44
C GLU A 3 -21.63 -0.75 -24.26
N THR A 4 -20.70 -1.65 -24.55
CA THR A 4 -19.70 -2.13 -23.62
C THR A 4 -18.73 -0.98 -23.34
N ILE A 5 -18.90 -0.30 -22.20
CA ILE A 5 -17.93 0.70 -21.74
C ILE A 5 -16.64 -0.04 -21.36
N ASN A 6 -15.64 0.06 -22.25
CA ASN A 6 -14.29 -0.46 -22.03
C ASN A 6 -13.57 0.42 -21.00
N ILE A 7 -13.78 0.16 -19.71
CA ILE A 7 -13.05 0.80 -18.61
C ILE A 7 -11.68 0.14 -18.49
N THR A 8 -10.78 0.43 -19.42
CA THR A 8 -9.35 0.11 -19.29
C THR A 8 -8.51 1.33 -19.59
N ASN A 9 -8.81 2.44 -18.91
CA ASN A 9 -7.81 3.48 -18.68
C ASN A 9 -6.87 3.00 -17.56
N ARG A 10 -6.00 2.03 -17.86
CA ARG A 10 -4.87 1.70 -16.97
C ARG A 10 -3.95 2.91 -16.96
N ARG A 11 -3.99 3.69 -15.87
CA ARG A 11 -3.10 4.83 -15.66
C ARG A 11 -1.65 4.33 -15.74
N VAL A 12 -0.92 4.81 -16.75
CA VAL A 12 0.44 4.33 -17.02
C VAL A 12 1.41 5.01 -16.06
N VAL A 13 2.01 4.24 -15.16
CA VAL A 13 3.18 4.68 -14.38
C VAL A 13 4.36 4.79 -15.35
N THR A 14 4.76 6.01 -15.69
CA THR A 14 5.76 6.30 -16.75
C THR A 14 7.19 5.91 -16.34
N GLN A 15 7.50 5.94 -15.05
CA GLN A 15 8.73 5.40 -14.47
C GLN A 15 8.37 4.63 -13.21
N ARG A 16 8.55 3.30 -13.23
CA ARG A 16 8.28 2.48 -12.06
C ARG A 16 9.42 2.64 -11.04
N PRO A 17 9.19 3.22 -9.85
CA PRO A 17 10.20 3.24 -8.80
C PRO A 17 10.56 1.82 -8.34
N ALA A 18 11.60 1.71 -7.52
CA ALA A 18 11.96 0.45 -6.88
C ALA A 18 10.74 -0.15 -6.15
N PRO A 19 10.56 -1.49 -6.12
CA PRO A 19 9.40 -2.12 -5.51
C PRO A 19 9.13 -1.69 -4.06
N SER A 20 10.18 -1.56 -3.25
CA SER A 20 10.06 -1.09 -1.86
C SER A 20 9.55 0.35 -1.77
N THR A 21 9.98 1.24 -2.68
CA THR A 21 9.49 2.61 -2.78
C THR A 21 8.03 2.64 -3.24
N ALA A 22 7.64 1.78 -4.17
CA ALA A 22 6.26 1.65 -4.61
C ALA A 22 5.33 1.22 -3.46
N LEU A 23 5.74 0.24 -2.65
CA LEU A 23 5.00 -0.18 -1.45
C LEU A 23 4.90 0.93 -0.40
N ARG A 24 5.93 1.78 -0.26
CA ARG A 24 5.86 2.97 0.61
C ARG A 24 4.87 4.00 0.09
N HIS A 25 4.82 4.27 -1.21
CA HIS A 25 3.81 5.15 -1.80
C HIS A 25 2.40 4.62 -1.55
N TRP A 26 2.18 3.33 -1.75
CA TRP A 26 0.92 2.67 -1.44
C TRP A 26 0.55 2.75 0.04
N ALA A 27 1.52 2.59 0.94
CA ALA A 27 1.28 2.68 2.37
C ALA A 27 0.79 4.07 2.79
N MET A 28 1.52 5.11 2.35
CA MET A 28 1.17 6.49 2.66
C MET A 28 -0.17 6.88 2.04
N TRP A 29 -0.43 6.48 0.79
CA TRP A 29 -1.71 6.68 0.13
C TRP A 29 -2.87 6.00 0.88
N SER A 30 -2.67 4.77 1.36
CA SER A 30 -3.70 4.02 2.10
C SER A 30 -4.07 4.67 3.44
N LEU A 31 -3.09 5.32 4.09
CA LEU A 31 -3.30 6.10 5.32
C LEU A 31 -3.98 7.45 5.05
N ASP A 32 -3.58 8.14 3.97
CA ASP A 32 -4.06 9.49 3.61
C ASP A 32 -5.54 9.49 3.20
N TYR A 33 -5.97 8.54 2.36
CA TYR A 33 -7.36 8.43 1.89
C TYR A 33 -8.34 7.87 2.94
N GLY A 34 -7.86 7.50 4.13
CA GLY A 34 -8.71 6.85 5.15
C GLY A 34 -9.36 5.55 4.66
N SER A 35 -8.85 4.94 3.58
CA SER A 35 -9.43 3.72 3.00
C SER A 35 -9.34 2.56 3.98
N TRP A 36 -8.39 2.62 4.93
CA TRP A 36 -8.28 1.65 5.99
C TRP A 36 -8.71 2.18 7.35
N ARG A 37 -9.94 1.78 7.71
CA ARG A 37 -10.71 2.18 8.90
C ARG A 37 -10.05 1.90 10.27
N ARG A 38 -8.79 1.45 10.33
CA ARG A 38 -8.14 1.03 11.59
C ARG A 38 -6.69 1.47 11.76
N CYS A 39 -6.05 2.05 10.75
CA CYS A 39 -4.74 2.67 10.92
C CYS A 39 -4.92 4.16 11.21
N CYS A 40 -4.94 4.48 12.50
CA CYS A 40 -4.66 5.78 13.11
C CYS A 40 -4.91 7.05 12.26
N HIS A 41 -6.06 7.69 12.51
CA HIS A 41 -6.47 9.04 12.07
C HIS A 41 -6.66 9.22 10.56
N SER A 42 -7.90 9.03 10.06
CA SER A 42 -8.27 9.64 8.78
C SER A 42 -8.13 11.16 8.89
N ILE A 43 -7.57 11.79 7.86
CA ILE A 43 -7.41 13.25 7.77
C ILE A 43 -8.75 13.94 7.93
N GLU A 44 -9.84 13.35 7.43
CA GLU A 44 -11.20 13.88 7.62
C GLU A 44 -11.56 13.99 9.11
N SER A 45 -11.17 13.00 9.93
CA SER A 45 -11.41 13.02 11.38
C SER A 45 -10.52 14.02 12.11
N ARG A 46 -9.29 14.26 11.63
CA ARG A 46 -8.35 15.22 12.25
C ARG A 46 -8.63 16.66 11.82
N TYR A 47 -8.91 16.88 10.54
CA TYR A 47 -9.39 18.15 9.97
C TYR A 47 -10.65 18.64 10.68
N ALA A 48 -11.61 17.75 10.92
CA ALA A 48 -12.84 18.10 11.64
C ALA A 48 -12.58 18.53 13.11
N ARG A 49 -11.49 18.09 13.73
CA ARG A 49 -11.15 18.39 15.14
C ARG A 49 -10.15 19.54 15.29
N GLU A 50 -9.30 19.77 14.30
CA GLU A 50 -8.14 20.68 14.37
C GLU A 50 -8.07 21.58 13.12
N GLN A 51 -9.19 22.20 12.75
CA GLN A 51 -9.31 23.05 11.55
C GLN A 51 -8.26 24.16 11.45
N GLU A 52 -7.77 24.67 12.58
CA GLU A 52 -6.76 25.73 12.64
C GLU A 52 -5.41 25.34 12.03
N ARG A 53 -5.12 24.03 11.94
CA ARG A 53 -3.87 23.47 11.36
C ARG A 53 -3.88 23.30 9.85
N PHE A 54 -5.03 23.49 9.21
CA PHE A 54 -5.23 23.33 7.77
C PHE A 54 -5.76 24.61 7.13
N LYS A 55 -5.58 25.74 7.81
CA LYS A 55 -6.18 27.02 7.43
C LYS A 55 -5.41 27.67 6.29
N TRP A 56 -4.11 27.37 6.14
CA TRP A 56 -3.25 28.00 5.16
C TRP A 56 -2.52 26.97 4.28
N PRO A 57 -2.29 27.27 2.99
CA PRO A 57 -1.61 26.35 2.05
C PRO A 57 -0.17 25.96 2.42
N GLY A 58 0.43 26.62 3.42
CA GLY A 58 1.80 26.39 3.89
C GLY A 58 1.90 25.86 5.33
N ASP A 59 0.79 25.42 5.92
CA ASP A 59 0.80 24.88 7.28
C ASP A 59 1.71 23.65 7.39
N ALA A 60 2.32 23.47 8.57
CA ALA A 60 3.34 22.44 8.83
C ALA A 60 2.89 21.02 8.50
N GLU A 61 1.57 20.74 8.53
CA GLU A 61 1.01 19.43 8.17
C GLU A 61 0.85 19.24 6.66
N VAL A 62 0.88 20.30 5.85
CA VAL A 62 0.96 20.20 4.37
C VAL A 62 2.43 20.14 3.94
N ALA A 63 3.30 20.89 4.60
CA ALA A 63 4.74 20.93 4.31
C ALA A 63 5.48 19.63 4.71
N ASN A 64 5.08 18.97 5.81
CA ASN A 64 5.67 17.72 6.30
C ASN A 64 4.98 16.46 5.77
N ARG A 65 4.05 16.57 4.80
CA ARG A 65 3.51 15.38 4.14
C ARG A 65 4.63 14.73 3.34
N GLU A 66 4.96 13.49 3.70
CA GLU A 66 5.70 12.63 2.77
C GLU A 66 4.86 12.49 1.51
N ARG A 67 5.32 13.17 0.45
CA ARG A 67 4.66 13.14 -0.85
C ARG A 67 4.70 11.72 -1.38
N TYR A 68 3.54 11.16 -1.66
CA TYR A 68 3.43 9.90 -2.38
C TYR A 68 2.96 10.13 -3.81
N ASP A 69 3.39 9.27 -4.73
CA ASP A 69 2.85 9.24 -6.09
C ASP A 69 1.57 8.39 -6.11
N GLN A 70 0.43 9.07 -6.29
CA GLN A 70 -0.88 8.43 -6.33
C GLN A 70 -1.00 7.39 -7.45
N LEU A 71 -0.42 7.64 -8.63
CA LEU A 71 -0.51 6.70 -9.75
C LEU A 71 0.24 5.41 -9.44
N THR A 72 1.42 5.54 -8.83
CA THR A 72 2.18 4.40 -8.32
C THR A 72 1.39 3.66 -7.24
N ALA A 73 0.81 4.37 -6.27
CA ALA A 73 0.04 3.75 -5.18
C ALA A 73 -1.19 2.97 -5.66
N GLU A 74 -1.98 3.55 -6.58
CA GLU A 74 -3.14 2.87 -7.18
C GLU A 74 -2.71 1.61 -7.96
N ALA A 75 -1.62 1.69 -8.73
CA ALA A 75 -1.10 0.54 -9.45
C ALA A 75 -0.59 -0.58 -8.50
N VAL A 76 -0.04 -0.22 -7.34
CA VAL A 76 0.35 -1.18 -6.30
C VAL A 76 -0.88 -1.81 -5.66
N GLU A 77 -1.93 -1.04 -5.35
CA GLU A 77 -3.19 -1.56 -4.80
C GLU A 77 -3.82 -2.60 -5.73
N ASP A 78 -3.83 -2.35 -7.05
CA ASP A 78 -4.32 -3.32 -8.03
C ASP A 78 -3.53 -4.63 -7.99
N ILE A 79 -2.19 -4.56 -7.85
CA ILE A 79 -1.35 -5.77 -7.73
C ILE A 79 -1.60 -6.49 -6.42
N VAL A 80 -1.58 -5.78 -5.30
CA VAL A 80 -1.73 -6.33 -3.95
C VAL A 80 -3.11 -6.97 -3.76
N ARG A 81 -4.14 -6.44 -4.42
CA ARG A 81 -5.50 -7.01 -4.41
C ARG A 81 -5.56 -8.41 -5.01
N GLU A 82 -4.79 -8.65 -6.07
CA GLU A 82 -4.71 -9.92 -6.81
C GLU A 82 -3.71 -10.93 -6.20
N MET A 83 -2.94 -10.52 -5.19
CA MET A 83 -2.02 -11.42 -4.48
C MET A 83 -2.76 -12.43 -3.59
N PRO A 84 -2.14 -13.59 -3.28
CA PRO A 84 -2.68 -14.53 -2.30
C PRO A 84 -3.02 -13.82 -0.98
N THR A 85 -4.14 -14.21 -0.36
CA THR A 85 -4.68 -13.51 0.82
C THR A 85 -3.64 -13.36 1.93
N GLN A 86 -2.86 -14.41 2.23
CA GLN A 86 -1.82 -14.34 3.27
C GLN A 86 -0.68 -13.37 2.91
N GLU A 87 -0.24 -13.32 1.66
CA GLU A 87 0.81 -12.39 1.23
C GLU A 87 0.30 -10.93 1.25
N ARG A 88 -0.94 -10.71 0.81
CA ARG A 88 -1.60 -9.40 0.89
C ARG A 88 -1.72 -8.92 2.33
N ASP A 89 -2.24 -9.77 3.22
CA ASP A 89 -2.45 -9.43 4.62
C ASP A 89 -1.11 -9.19 5.33
N LEU A 90 -0.05 -9.91 4.95
CA LEU A 90 1.30 -9.64 5.40
C LEU A 90 1.82 -8.26 4.94
N LEU A 91 1.75 -7.94 3.64
CA LEU A 91 2.21 -6.64 3.13
C LEU A 91 1.47 -5.49 3.81
N ARG A 92 0.17 -5.66 4.03
CA ARG A 92 -0.67 -4.73 4.78
C ARG A 92 -0.21 -4.56 6.23
N LEU A 93 0.07 -5.65 6.93
CA LEU A 93 0.58 -5.64 8.30
C LEU A 93 1.91 -4.89 8.40
N ILE A 94 2.84 -5.19 7.49
CA ILE A 94 4.19 -4.60 7.45
C ILE A 94 4.13 -3.12 7.11
N TYR A 95 3.45 -2.75 6.03
CA TYR A 95 3.58 -1.40 5.49
C TYR A 95 2.59 -0.41 6.08
N ILE A 96 1.42 -0.87 6.53
CA ILE A 96 0.30 0.01 6.86
C ILE A 96 -0.15 -0.14 8.32
N GLU A 97 -0.31 -1.35 8.86
CA GLU A 97 -0.77 -1.51 10.26
C GLU A 97 0.32 -1.16 11.25
N HIS A 98 1.50 -1.75 11.07
CA HIS A 98 2.52 -1.78 12.11
C HIS A 98 3.93 -1.56 11.55
N PRO A 99 4.20 -0.50 10.77
CA PRO A 99 5.49 -0.31 10.08
C PRO A 99 6.73 -0.18 10.96
N GLN A 100 6.56 0.00 12.27
CA GLN A 100 7.64 0.09 13.25
C GLN A 100 7.70 -1.12 14.19
N MET A 101 6.85 -2.13 13.96
CA MET A 101 6.81 -3.32 14.80
C MET A 101 7.89 -4.32 14.38
N ASP A 102 8.45 -4.99 15.38
CA ASP A 102 9.41 -6.06 15.16
C ASP A 102 8.77 -7.29 14.45
N PRO A 103 9.45 -7.93 13.49
CA PRO A 103 8.94 -9.11 12.78
C PRO A 103 8.48 -10.25 13.70
N GLY A 104 9.15 -10.46 14.84
CA GLY A 104 8.75 -11.50 15.80
C GLY A 104 7.39 -11.21 16.44
N HIS A 105 7.06 -9.94 16.69
CA HIS A 105 5.74 -9.54 17.16
C HIS A 105 4.68 -9.62 16.06
N MET A 106 5.02 -9.24 14.83
CA MET A 106 4.14 -9.39 13.67
C MET A 106 3.79 -10.87 13.41
N ALA A 107 4.78 -11.77 13.48
CA ALA A 107 4.58 -13.21 13.34
C ALA A 107 3.57 -13.77 14.36
N ARG A 108 3.67 -13.34 15.63
CA ARG A 108 2.70 -13.72 16.67
C ARG A 108 1.30 -13.21 16.37
N ARG A 109 1.15 -11.99 15.83
CA ARG A 109 -0.15 -11.44 15.43
C ARG A 109 -0.77 -12.21 14.27
N MET A 110 0.05 -12.71 13.36
CA MET A 110 -0.40 -13.59 12.29
C MET A 110 -0.57 -15.06 12.71
N GLY A 111 -0.33 -15.40 13.99
CA GLY A 111 -0.48 -16.76 14.50
C GLY A 111 0.54 -17.76 13.94
N MET A 112 1.74 -17.30 13.56
CA MET A 112 2.79 -18.11 12.95
C MET A 112 4.14 -17.97 13.66
N SER A 113 5.09 -18.86 13.33
CA SER A 113 6.48 -18.75 13.82
C SER A 113 7.24 -17.64 13.07
N ALA A 114 8.28 -17.09 13.71
CA ALA A 114 9.13 -16.06 13.10
C ALA A 114 9.77 -16.55 11.78
N GLN A 115 10.24 -17.80 11.75
CA GLN A 115 10.82 -18.39 10.53
C GLN A 115 9.81 -18.49 9.39
N HIS A 116 8.55 -18.85 9.68
CA HIS A 116 7.51 -18.91 8.66
C HIS A 116 7.14 -17.51 8.16
N PHE A 117 7.11 -16.53 9.08
CA PHE A 117 6.90 -15.12 8.74
C PHE A 117 7.95 -14.58 7.79
N GLU A 118 9.24 -14.80 8.07
CA GLU A 118 10.35 -14.38 7.21
C GLU A 118 10.26 -14.99 5.80
N LEU A 119 9.92 -16.29 5.71
CA LEU A 119 9.72 -16.95 4.43
C LEU A 119 8.53 -16.36 3.65
N LEU A 120 7.42 -16.08 4.34
CA LEU A 120 6.25 -15.45 3.73
C LEU A 120 6.56 -14.01 3.29
N GLU A 121 7.33 -13.25 4.06
CA GLU A 121 7.79 -11.91 3.72
C GLU A 121 8.65 -11.92 2.48
N MET A 122 9.67 -12.78 2.43
CA MET A 122 10.49 -12.96 1.23
C MET A 122 9.65 -13.34 0.02
N ALA A 123 8.70 -14.26 0.16
CA ALA A 123 7.83 -14.70 -0.93
C ALA A 123 6.92 -13.57 -1.44
N ALA A 124 6.26 -12.84 -0.53
CA ALA A 124 5.37 -11.73 -0.84
C ALA A 124 6.12 -10.60 -1.55
N HIS A 125 7.28 -10.19 -1.03
CA HIS A 125 8.11 -9.16 -1.64
C HIS A 125 8.65 -9.58 -3.01
N THR A 126 9.08 -10.83 -3.15
CA THR A 126 9.57 -11.35 -4.43
C THR A 126 8.46 -11.41 -5.48
N ARG A 127 7.28 -11.92 -5.12
CA ARG A 127 6.12 -11.95 -6.02
C ARG A 127 5.72 -10.55 -6.43
N PHE A 128 5.59 -9.64 -5.47
CA PHE A 128 5.26 -8.24 -5.73
C PHE A 128 6.28 -7.61 -6.67
N ALA A 129 7.59 -7.72 -6.37
CA ALA A 129 8.65 -7.16 -7.18
C ALA A 129 8.63 -7.68 -8.62
N ARG A 130 8.38 -8.99 -8.81
CA ARG A 130 8.26 -9.63 -10.11
C ARG A 130 7.10 -9.03 -10.93
N ILE A 131 5.89 -8.99 -10.35
CA ILE A 131 4.72 -8.40 -11.00
C ILE A 131 4.93 -6.90 -11.28
N TRP A 132 5.48 -6.17 -10.29
CA TRP A 132 5.78 -4.74 -10.38
C TRP A 132 6.81 -4.41 -11.46
N ARG A 133 7.75 -5.30 -11.76
CA ARG A 133 8.70 -5.10 -12.87
C ARG A 133 8.12 -5.49 -14.24
N GLY A 134 6.92 -6.07 -14.27
CA GLY A 134 6.32 -6.58 -15.51
C GLY A 134 6.94 -7.91 -15.95
N GLU A 135 7.66 -8.59 -15.06
CA GLU A 135 8.12 -9.96 -15.26
C GLU A 135 6.88 -10.85 -15.04
N GLY A 136 6.11 -11.11 -16.10
CA GLY A 136 4.81 -11.76 -16.01
C GLY A 136 4.82 -13.10 -15.25
N ASN A 137 3.68 -13.46 -14.66
CA ASN A 137 3.41 -14.81 -14.16
C ASN A 137 3.42 -15.79 -15.35
N ALA A 138 4.56 -16.39 -15.66
CA ALA A 138 4.66 -17.50 -16.62
C ALA A 138 4.11 -18.85 -16.06
N ALA A 139 3.25 -18.82 -15.04
CA ALA A 139 2.74 -20.03 -14.39
C ALA A 139 1.34 -19.79 -13.79
N ALA A 140 0.33 -19.78 -14.65
CA ALA A 140 -1.07 -20.15 -14.34
C ALA A 140 -1.88 -20.10 -15.66
N SER A 141 -1.61 -21.07 -16.54
CA SER A 141 -2.51 -21.48 -17.63
C SER A 141 -2.83 -22.95 -17.43
#